data_AF-A0A4U1MHX2-F1
#
_entry.id   AF-A0A4U1MHX2-F1
#
_cell.length_a   1.000
_cell.length_b   1.000
_cell.length_c   1.000
_cell.angle_alpha   90.00
_cell.angle_beta   90.00
_cell.angle_gamma   90.00
#
_symmetry.space_group_name_H-M   'P 1'
#
loop_
_entity.id
_entity.type
_entity.pdbx_description
1 polymer ?
#
loop_
_entity_poly.entity_id
_entity_poly.type
_entity_poly.pdbx_seq_one_letter_code
_entity_poly.pdbx_strand_id
1 'polypeptide(L)'
;MNVRKLVHLVKQEKGFTLIEMMIVIMIISVLLLIAVPSLTKNNEVVEDKSCEATAKVAQTQVAAYKADHKTYPASIEVLVTDDYLDMDDASCPGGQPLILTGGKVTIGAKPTS
;
A
#
# COMPACT_ATOMS: atom_id res chain seq x y z
N MET A 1 -9.77 -60.51 28.64
CA MET A 1 -10.45 -59.23 28.34
C MET A 1 -10.54 -59.10 26.82
N ASN A 2 -11.75 -59.14 26.23
CA ASN A 2 -11.95 -59.41 24.79
C ASN A 2 -11.73 -58.18 23.90
N VAL A 3 -10.64 -58.21 23.13
CA VAL A 3 -10.23 -57.20 22.13
C VAL A 3 -11.27 -57.03 21.00
N ARG A 4 -12.13 -58.04 20.77
CA ARG A 4 -13.18 -58.03 19.73
C ARG A 4 -14.24 -56.93 19.87
N LYS A 5 -14.40 -56.33 21.06
CA LYS A 5 -15.37 -55.24 21.27
C LYS A 5 -14.83 -53.85 20.92
N LEU A 6 -13.50 -53.70 20.82
CA LEU A 6 -12.85 -52.40 20.56
C LEU A 6 -12.95 -51.98 19.09
N VAL A 7 -12.93 -52.94 18.16
CA VAL A 7 -12.95 -52.68 16.71
C VAL A 7 -14.31 -52.18 16.21
N HIS A 8 -15.40 -52.47 16.93
CA HIS A 8 -16.75 -52.04 16.57
C HIS A 8 -17.06 -50.57 16.92
N LEU A 9 -16.12 -49.84 17.56
CA LEU A 9 -16.26 -48.43 17.92
C LEU A 9 -15.71 -47.46 16.86
N VAL A 10 -15.05 -47.97 15.80
CA VAL A 10 -14.68 -47.16 14.63
C VAL A 10 -15.94 -46.99 13.75
N LYS A 11 -16.91 -46.26 14.32
CA LYS A 11 -18.17 -45.86 13.71
C LYS A 11 -17.89 -45.03 12.45
N GLN A 12 -18.41 -45.50 11.32
CA GLN A 12 -18.99 -44.72 10.21
C GLN A 12 -18.62 -43.22 10.20
N GLU A 13 -17.40 -42.91 9.75
CA GLU A 13 -17.00 -41.56 9.36
C GLU A 13 -17.85 -41.18 8.14
N LYS A 14 -18.91 -40.38 8.35
CA LYS A 14 -19.67 -39.78 7.24
C LYS A 14 -18.78 -38.72 6.59
N GLY A 15 -17.97 -39.18 5.64
CA GLY A 15 -17.04 -38.35 4.89
C GLY A 15 -17.75 -37.26 4.11
N PHE A 16 -17.15 -36.07 4.19
CA PHE A 16 -17.41 -34.88 3.39
C PHE A 16 -17.87 -35.22 1.97
N THR A 17 -19.02 -34.71 1.55
CA THR A 17 -19.52 -35.01 0.20
C THR A 17 -18.85 -34.12 -0.83
N LEU A 18 -18.72 -34.59 -2.08
CA LEU A 18 -18.17 -33.76 -3.17
C LEU A 18 -19.00 -32.48 -3.38
N ILE A 19 -20.32 -32.60 -3.24
CA ILE A 19 -21.27 -31.47 -3.37
C ILE A 19 -20.98 -30.40 -2.30
N GLU A 20 -20.62 -30.82 -1.09
CA GLU A 20 -20.30 -29.93 0.02
C GLU A 20 -19.05 -29.10 -0.28
N MET A 21 -18.00 -29.70 -0.86
CA MET A 21 -16.83 -28.93 -1.31
C MET A 21 -17.15 -28.02 -2.51
N MET A 22 -18.04 -28.43 -3.42
CA MET A 22 -18.44 -27.61 -4.57
C MET A 22 -19.14 -26.32 -4.14
N ILE A 23 -20.00 -26.40 -3.12
CA ILE A 23 -20.69 -25.21 -2.58
C ILE A 23 -19.68 -24.30 -1.86
N VAL A 24 -18.71 -24.87 -1.14
CA VAL A 24 -17.67 -24.08 -0.45
C VAL A 24 -16.82 -23.29 -1.45
N ILE A 25 -16.33 -23.92 -2.52
CA ILE A 25 -15.52 -23.21 -3.53
C ILE A 25 -16.35 -22.15 -4.27
N MET A 26 -17.64 -22.42 -4.52
CA MET A 26 -18.56 -21.44 -5.11
C MET A 26 -18.65 -20.19 -4.23
N ILE A 27 -18.90 -20.34 -2.93
CA ILE A 27 -19.01 -19.22 -2.00
C ILE A 27 -17.68 -18.46 -1.90
N ILE A 28 -16.54 -19.16 -1.76
CA ILE A 28 -15.21 -18.53 -1.69
C ILE A 28 -14.93 -17.71 -2.97
N SER A 29 -15.28 -18.22 -4.15
CA SER A 29 -15.08 -17.49 -5.41
C SER A 29 -15.83 -16.15 -5.45
N VAL A 30 -17.09 -16.13 -4.98
CA VAL A 30 -17.89 -14.90 -4.91
C VAL A 30 -17.30 -13.92 -3.90
N LEU A 31 -16.87 -14.41 -2.73
CA LEU A 31 -16.22 -13.58 -1.72
C LEU A 31 -14.92 -12.95 -2.24
N LEU A 32 -14.10 -13.70 -2.98
CA LEU A 32 -12.86 -13.18 -3.59
C LEU A 32 -13.14 -12.10 -4.64
N LEU A 33 -14.18 -12.27 -5.47
CA LEU A 33 -14.58 -11.25 -6.44
C LEU A 33 -14.98 -9.91 -5.79
N ILE A 34 -15.55 -9.94 -4.58
CA ILE A 34 -15.89 -8.73 -3.83
C ILE A 34 -14.66 -8.18 -3.08
N ALA A 35 -13.84 -9.05 -2.49
CA ALA A 35 -12.72 -8.66 -1.64
C ALA A 35 -11.54 -8.07 -2.43
N VAL A 36 -11.15 -8.69 -3.55
CA VAL A 36 -9.99 -8.27 -4.36
C VAL A 36 -10.11 -6.81 -4.85
N PRO A 37 -11.20 -6.37 -5.49
CA PRO A 37 -11.29 -4.98 -5.98
C PRO A 37 -11.33 -3.95 -4.84
N SER A 38 -11.83 -4.33 -3.67
CA SER A 38 -11.83 -3.45 -2.48
C SER A 38 -10.41 -3.22 -1.96
N LEU A 39 -9.58 -4.26 -1.92
CA LEU A 39 -8.19 -4.17 -1.48
C LEU A 39 -7.34 -3.31 -2.44
N THR A 40 -7.46 -3.52 -3.75
CA THR A 40 -6.67 -2.76 -4.74
C THR A 40 -7.01 -1.27 -4.75
N LYS A 41 -8.29 -0.90 -4.67
CA LYS A 41 -8.71 0.51 -4.65
C LYS A 41 -8.26 1.26 -3.40
N ASN A 42 -8.24 0.59 -2.25
CA ASN A 42 -7.81 1.22 -1.00
C ASN A 42 -6.30 1.50 -1.01
N ASN A 43 -5.49 0.64 -1.63
CA ASN A 43 -4.04 0.88 -1.73
C ASN A 43 -3.72 2.12 -2.57
N GLU A 44 -4.39 2.30 -3.72
CA GLU A 44 -4.17 3.49 -4.58
C GLU A 44 -4.54 4.79 -3.86
N VAL A 45 -5.68 4.81 -3.16
CA VAL A 45 -6.10 5.97 -2.36
C VAL A 45 -5.12 6.26 -1.22
N VAL A 46 -4.60 5.21 -0.57
CA VAL A 46 -3.59 5.35 0.49
C VAL A 46 -2.28 5.89 -0.09
N GLU A 47 -1.82 5.40 -1.24
CA GLU A 47 -0.63 5.92 -1.93
C GLU A 47 -0.76 7.41 -2.27
N ASP A 48 -1.90 7.83 -2.82
CA ASP A 48 -2.16 9.23 -3.16
C ASP A 48 -2.16 10.12 -1.91
N LYS A 49 -2.81 9.66 -0.83
CA LYS A 49 -2.85 10.39 0.45
C LYS A 49 -1.49 10.48 1.12
N SER A 50 -0.70 9.41 1.05
CA SER A 50 0.69 9.41 1.51
C SER A 50 1.52 10.39 0.69
N CYS A 51 1.35 10.45 -0.63
CA CYS A 51 2.07 11.38 -1.48
C CYS A 51 1.69 12.85 -1.22
N GLU A 52 0.39 13.13 -0.99
CA GLU A 52 -0.08 14.46 -0.57
C GLU A 52 0.56 14.91 0.74
N ALA A 53 0.68 14.00 1.72
CA ALA A 53 1.34 14.28 2.99
C ALA A 53 2.84 14.56 2.80
N THR A 54 3.54 13.73 2.01
CA THR A 54 4.97 13.95 1.70
C THR A 54 5.19 15.28 0.99
N ALA A 55 4.36 15.63 0.00
CA ALA A 55 4.46 16.91 -0.69
C ALA A 55 4.27 18.10 0.26
N LYS A 56 3.38 17.97 1.25
CA LYS A 56 3.18 18.99 2.29
C LYS A 56 4.39 19.12 3.22
N VAL A 57 4.98 18.00 3.64
CA VAL A 57 6.22 18.01 4.43
C VAL A 57 7.34 18.67 3.64
N ALA A 58 7.56 18.26 2.38
CA ALA A 58 8.55 18.88 1.50
C ALA A 58 8.30 20.39 1.31
N GLN A 59 7.05 20.83 1.19
CA GLN A 59 6.70 22.25 1.12
C GLN A 59 7.08 23.02 2.39
N THR A 60 6.92 22.40 3.56
CA THR A 60 7.38 22.98 4.83
C THR A 60 8.89 23.12 4.86
N GLN A 61 9.63 22.13 4.33
CA GLN A 61 11.08 22.18 4.24
C GLN A 61 11.57 23.24 3.25
N VAL A 62 10.88 23.43 2.12
CA VAL A 62 11.12 24.57 1.21
C VAL A 62 10.96 25.91 1.92
N ALA A 63 9.94 26.03 2.78
CA ALA A 63 9.72 27.25 3.55
C ALA A 63 10.81 27.47 4.60
N ALA A 64 11.30 26.40 5.25
CA ALA A 64 12.43 26.45 6.17
C ALA A 64 13.72 26.88 5.45
N TYR A 65 14.04 26.26 4.32
CA TYR A 65 15.18 26.66 3.48
C TYR A 65 15.12 28.15 3.09
N LYS A 66 13.92 28.63 2.72
CA LYS A 66 13.74 30.06 2.42
C LYS A 66 13.96 30.95 3.65
N ALA A 67 13.57 30.51 4.84
CA ALA A 67 13.80 31.28 6.06
C ALA A 67 15.31 31.45 6.33
N ASP A 68 16.09 30.41 6.07
CA ASP A 68 17.53 30.39 6.35
C ASP A 68 18.35 31.06 5.24
N HIS A 69 18.09 30.73 3.98
CA HIS A 69 18.86 31.19 2.82
C HIS A 69 18.27 32.42 2.10
N LYS A 70 17.12 32.92 2.56
CA LYS A 70 16.35 34.04 1.96
C LYS A 70 15.99 33.86 0.48
N THR A 71 16.18 32.67 -0.07
CA THR A 71 15.97 32.31 -1.47
C THR A 71 15.20 30.98 -1.52
N TYR A 72 14.46 30.75 -2.59
CA TYR A 72 13.84 29.44 -2.80
C TYR A 72 14.91 28.46 -3.31
N PRO A 73 14.83 27.18 -2.93
CA PRO A 73 15.70 26.16 -3.50
C PRO A 73 15.43 26.04 -5.00
N ALA A 74 16.48 25.80 -5.78
CA ALA A 74 16.39 25.71 -7.24
C ALA A 74 15.71 24.41 -7.71
N SER A 75 15.82 23.35 -6.91
CA SER A 75 15.21 22.04 -7.14
C SER A 75 15.00 21.31 -5.80
N ILE A 76 14.29 20.18 -5.82
CA ILE A 76 14.12 19.36 -4.61
C ILE A 76 15.45 18.70 -4.22
N GLU A 77 16.35 18.43 -5.16
CA GLU A 77 17.67 17.84 -4.83
C GLU A 77 18.50 18.74 -3.91
N VAL A 78 18.33 20.06 -3.98
CA VAL A 78 18.99 21.01 -3.07
C VAL A 78 18.55 20.77 -1.62
N LEU A 79 17.27 20.44 -1.40
CA LEU A 79 16.76 20.12 -0.06
C LEU A 79 17.33 18.80 0.47
N VAL A 80 17.64 17.85 -0.41
CA VAL A 80 18.29 16.58 -0.02
C VAL A 80 19.77 16.81 0.29
N THR A 81 20.44 17.63 -0.52
CA THR A 81 21.88 17.93 -0.36
C THR A 81 22.15 18.77 0.88
N ASP A 82 21.26 19.70 1.21
CA ASP A 82 21.37 20.61 2.36
C ASP A 82 20.69 20.06 3.63
N ASP A 83 20.43 18.75 3.68
CA ASP A 83 19.93 18.02 4.87
C ASP A 83 18.52 18.45 5.35
N TYR A 84 17.73 19.09 4.47
CA TYR A 84 16.34 19.45 4.75
C TYR A 84 15.37 18.28 4.47
N LEU A 85 15.76 17.29 3.68
CA LEU A 85 14.98 16.10 3.35
C LEU A 85 15.87 14.84 3.37
N ASP A 86 15.54 13.89 4.24
CA ASP A 86 16.21 12.57 4.33
C ASP A 86 15.73 11.57 3.26
N MET A 87 15.38 12.04 2.06
CA MET A 87 14.82 11.20 1.00
C MET A 87 15.81 11.10 -0.14
N ASP A 88 16.42 9.92 -0.32
CA ASP A 88 17.43 9.65 -1.36
C ASP A 88 16.92 9.97 -2.77
N ASP A 89 15.64 9.72 -3.00
CA ASP A 89 14.94 10.04 -4.24
C ASP A 89 13.77 10.95 -3.89
N ALA A 90 13.67 12.12 -4.52
CA ALA A 90 12.56 13.10 -4.39
C ALA A 90 11.22 12.55 -4.92
N SER A 91 10.79 11.40 -4.42
CA SER A 91 9.72 10.57 -4.95
C SER A 91 8.78 10.11 -3.85
N CYS A 92 7.51 10.05 -4.18
CA CYS A 92 6.49 9.50 -3.30
C CYS A 92 6.59 7.96 -3.23
N PRO A 93 6.03 7.33 -2.17
CA PRO A 93 5.95 5.86 -2.06
C PRO A 93 5.26 5.16 -3.25
N GLY A 94 4.43 5.89 -4.02
CA GLY A 94 3.79 5.41 -5.25
C GLY A 94 4.58 5.68 -6.55
N GLY A 95 5.85 6.08 -6.44
CA GLY A 95 6.75 6.35 -7.58
C GLY A 95 6.55 7.71 -8.26
N GLN A 96 5.67 8.56 -7.75
CA GLN A 96 5.42 9.89 -8.31
C GLN A 96 6.56 10.86 -7.94
N PRO A 97 7.23 11.48 -8.92
CA PRO A 97 8.28 12.46 -8.63
C PRO A 97 7.67 13.72 -8.04
N LEU A 98 8.35 14.32 -7.07
CA LEU A 98 8.02 15.64 -6.54
C LEU A 98 8.71 16.70 -7.42
N ILE A 99 7.94 17.70 -7.88
CA ILE A 99 8.43 18.77 -8.74
C ILE A 99 8.31 20.09 -7.99
N LEU A 100 9.41 20.84 -7.89
CA LEU A 100 9.44 22.19 -7.34
C LEU A 100 9.35 23.21 -8.48
N THR A 101 8.26 23.98 -8.53
CA THR A 101 8.13 25.11 -9.47
C THR A 101 7.88 26.40 -8.70
N GLY A 102 8.84 27.31 -8.74
CA GLY A 102 8.68 28.65 -8.15
C GLY A 102 8.43 28.65 -6.63
N GLY A 103 9.01 27.69 -5.89
CA GLY A 103 8.85 27.56 -4.44
C GLY A 103 7.62 26.78 -3.98
N LYS A 104 6.85 26.18 -4.92
CA LYS A 104 5.74 25.28 -4.62
C LYS A 104 6.06 23.85 -5.02
N VAL A 105 5.90 22.91 -4.09
CA VAL A 105 6.02 21.47 -4.33
C VAL A 105 4.72 20.96 -4.94
N THR A 106 4.84 20.28 -6.07
CA THR A 106 3.73 19.65 -6.79
C THR A 106 4.04 18.19 -7.05
N ILE A 107 3.01 17.35 -7.05
CA ILE A 107 3.16 15.92 -7.33
C ILE A 107 3.12 15.74 -8.85
N GLY A 108 4.17 15.14 -9.41
CA GLY A 108 4.24 14.79 -10.83
C GLY A 108 3.31 13.63 -11.19
N ALA A 109 3.11 13.41 -12.49
CA ALA A 109 2.31 12.29 -12.96
C ALA A 109 2.93 10.96 -12.50
N LYS A 110 2.08 9.99 -12.14
CA LYS A 110 2.52 8.62 -11.81
C LYS A 110 3.27 8.05 -13.02
N PRO A 111 4.50 7.50 -12.87
CA PRO A 111 5.17 6.85 -13.97
C PRO A 111 4.34 5.63 -14.37
N THR A 112 3.58 5.78 -15.46
CA THR A 112 2.89 4.66 -16.10
C THR A 112 3.98 3.79 -16.74
N SER A 113 4.34 2.70 -16.06
CA SER A 113 4.98 1.56 -16.72
C SER A 113 3.92 0.73 -17.43
#